data_AF-U2J609-F1
#
_entry.id   AF-U2J609-F1
#
_cell.length_a   1.000
_cell.length_b   1.000
_cell.length_c   1.000
_cell.angle_alpha   90.00
_cell.angle_beta   90.00
_cell.angle_gamma   90.00
#
_symmetry.space_group_name_H-M   'P 1'
#
loop_
_entity.id
_entity.type
_entity.pdbx_description
1 polymer ?
#
loop_
_entity_poly.entity_id
_entity_poly.type
_entity_poly.pdbx_seq_one_letter_code
_entity_poly.pdbx_strand_id
1 'polypeptide(L)'
;MFRFFKELFKAGKTEVKKEEGTKKKNNDPDNVLSEIVWTFNRKPYDSQIDFDGEIARYQKDILKSKAHWNGDDIAIHASEIEITYEAWISDLDDLRSNEELLEAEEDVFDEDNEEDGLFQVEISARLHAANGMHFTALDLLYQMEHQVSNKELGDHIFFEGFRRVQDYERPFPLYYMICGS
;
A
#
# COMPACT_ATOMS: atom_id res chain seq x y z
N MET A 1 15.29 -4.96 3.66
CA MET A 1 15.30 -4.66 2.20
C MET A 1 15.77 -5.87 1.44
N PHE A 2 14.79 -6.70 1.07
CA PHE A 2 14.90 -8.01 0.44
C PHE A 2 15.30 -7.91 -1.05
N ARG A 3 15.46 -9.09 -1.67
CA ARG A 3 16.19 -9.30 -2.92
C ARG A 3 15.46 -8.73 -4.15
N PHE A 4 14.14 -8.87 -4.20
CA PHE A 4 13.31 -8.35 -5.30
C PHE A 4 13.32 -6.82 -5.36
N PHE A 5 13.11 -6.15 -4.23
CA PHE A 5 13.22 -4.68 -4.14
C PHE A 5 14.63 -4.17 -4.49
N LYS A 6 15.69 -4.87 -4.07
CA LYS A 6 17.06 -4.48 -4.48
C LYS A 6 17.23 -4.47 -5.99
N GLU A 7 16.62 -5.39 -6.72
CA GLU A 7 16.71 -5.43 -8.18
C GLU A 7 15.83 -4.36 -8.84
N LEU A 8 14.60 -4.13 -8.35
CA LEU A 8 13.72 -3.04 -8.81
C LEU A 8 14.34 -1.64 -8.62
N PHE A 9 14.90 -1.35 -7.44
CA PHE A 9 15.50 -0.05 -7.15
C PHE A 9 16.94 0.13 -7.69
N LYS A 10 17.64 -0.96 -8.06
CA LYS A 10 18.93 -0.86 -8.79
C LYS A 10 18.75 -0.29 -10.20
N ALA A 11 17.62 -0.59 -10.87
CA ALA A 11 17.35 -0.13 -12.22
C ALA A 11 17.07 1.40 -12.32
N GLY A 12 16.65 2.03 -11.22
CA GLY A 12 16.16 3.43 -11.21
C GLY A 12 17.08 4.50 -10.62
N LYS A 13 18.41 4.31 -10.56
CA LYS A 13 19.30 5.36 -9.99
C LYS A 13 19.48 6.54 -10.94
N THR A 14 18.67 7.58 -10.77
CA THR A 14 19.02 8.95 -11.17
C THR A 14 19.07 9.85 -9.93
N GLU A 15 20.16 10.61 -9.78
CA GLU A 15 20.44 11.47 -8.64
C GLU A 15 19.40 12.59 -8.48
N VAL A 16 18.78 12.71 -7.30
CA VAL A 16 17.88 13.81 -6.96
C VAL A 16 18.66 14.94 -6.28
N LYS A 17 18.71 16.11 -6.92
CA LYS A 17 19.17 17.37 -6.28
C LYS A 17 18.05 17.93 -5.42
N LYS A 18 18.40 18.34 -4.18
CA LYS A 18 17.51 19.04 -3.26
C LYS A 18 17.22 20.47 -3.74
N GLU A 19 15.95 20.83 -3.88
CA GLU A 19 15.50 22.22 -3.90
C GLU A 19 14.50 22.46 -2.77
N GLU A 20 14.73 23.53 -2.00
CA GLU A 20 13.85 24.03 -0.95
C GLU A 20 12.74 24.93 -1.52
N GLY A 21 11.52 24.73 -1.03
CA GLY A 21 10.51 25.79 -0.92
C GLY A 21 9.51 25.97 -2.07
N THR A 22 8.31 25.40 -1.92
CA THR A 22 6.97 26.03 -1.99
C THR A 22 5.90 24.94 -2.03
N LYS A 23 4.81 25.08 -1.27
CA LYS A 23 3.66 24.15 -1.27
C LYS A 23 2.99 24.15 -2.65
N LYS A 24 3.41 23.24 -3.52
CA LYS A 24 2.61 22.76 -4.65
C LYS A 24 1.67 21.69 -4.10
N LYS A 25 0.42 21.65 -4.57
CA LYS A 25 -0.36 20.41 -4.54
C LYS A 25 0.49 19.41 -5.34
N ASN A 26 1.15 18.49 -4.65
CA ASN A 26 1.91 17.43 -5.29
C ASN A 26 0.90 16.47 -5.92
N ASN A 27 0.48 16.77 -7.15
CA ASN A 27 0.04 15.72 -8.07
C ASN A 27 1.32 15.07 -8.61
N ASP A 28 2.07 14.43 -7.71
CA ASP A 28 3.11 13.52 -8.13
C ASP A 28 2.39 12.22 -8.50
N PRO A 29 2.24 11.90 -9.80
CA PRO A 29 1.53 10.68 -10.22
C PRO A 29 2.22 9.41 -9.69
N ASP A 30 3.45 9.54 -9.20
CA ASP A 30 4.26 8.45 -8.71
C ASP A 30 4.20 8.31 -7.19
N ASN A 31 3.64 9.28 -6.45
CA ASN A 31 3.39 9.20 -5.02
C ASN A 31 1.90 9.46 -4.74
N VAL A 32 1.15 8.37 -4.59
CA VAL A 32 -0.30 8.37 -4.46
C VAL A 32 -0.69 8.32 -2.98
N LEU A 33 -1.60 9.21 -2.56
CA LEU A 33 -2.12 9.31 -1.18
C LEU A 33 -1.06 9.57 -0.07
N SER A 34 0.11 10.11 -0.41
CA SER A 34 1.18 10.37 0.57
C SER A 34 0.87 11.45 1.62
N GLU A 35 -0.21 12.20 1.45
CA GLU A 35 -0.67 13.23 2.39
C GLU A 35 -1.76 12.71 3.36
N ILE A 36 -2.17 11.44 3.20
CA ILE A 36 -3.17 10.80 4.06
C ILE A 36 -2.47 10.20 5.27
N VAL A 37 -2.86 10.58 6.49
CA VAL A 37 -2.45 9.83 7.68
C VAL A 37 -3.48 8.75 7.98
N TRP A 38 -3.01 7.52 8.00
CA TRP A 38 -3.80 6.34 8.36
C TRP A 38 -2.92 5.30 9.06
N THR A 39 -3.56 4.51 9.93
CA THR A 39 -2.94 3.33 10.53
C THR A 39 -3.84 2.14 10.25
N PHE A 40 -3.32 1.17 9.49
CA PHE A 40 -4.00 -0.10 9.32
C PHE A 40 -4.17 -0.76 10.69
N ASN A 41 -5.40 -1.07 11.04
CA ASN A 41 -5.74 -1.48 12.41
C ASN A 41 -6.52 -2.79 12.44
N ARG A 42 -6.67 -3.45 11.28
CA ARG A 42 -7.34 -4.76 11.12
C ARG A 42 -8.76 -4.75 11.66
N LYS A 43 -9.35 -3.56 11.86
CA LYS A 43 -10.73 -3.42 12.25
C LYS A 43 -11.59 -3.83 11.05
N PRO A 44 -12.57 -4.71 11.23
CA PRO A 44 -13.52 -5.00 10.16
C PRO A 44 -14.39 -3.77 9.91
N TYR A 45 -14.49 -3.36 8.65
CA TYR A 45 -15.40 -2.31 8.21
C TYR A 45 -16.45 -2.89 7.26
N ASP A 46 -17.70 -2.93 7.72
CA ASP A 46 -18.82 -3.55 7.00
C ASP A 46 -19.18 -2.81 5.70
N SER A 47 -18.78 -1.54 5.57
CA SER A 47 -19.04 -0.73 4.38
C SER A 47 -17.97 0.33 4.13
N GLN A 48 -17.86 0.77 2.87
CA GLN A 48 -17.04 1.94 2.51
C GLN A 48 -17.51 3.22 3.21
N ILE A 49 -18.80 3.34 3.53
CA ILE A 49 -19.34 4.52 4.22
C ILE A 49 -18.79 4.61 5.65
N ASP A 50 -18.78 3.48 6.36
CA ASP A 50 -18.24 3.43 7.72
C ASP A 50 -16.73 3.71 7.70
N PHE A 51 -16.01 3.11 6.74
CA PHE A 51 -14.59 3.35 6.58
C PHE A 51 -14.26 4.80 6.23
N ASP A 52 -15.00 5.42 5.30
CA ASP A 52 -14.84 6.82 4.91
C ASP A 52 -14.98 7.79 6.10
N GLY A 53 -16.00 7.55 6.92
CA GLY A 53 -16.22 8.32 8.16
C GLY A 53 -15.08 8.15 9.17
N GLU A 54 -14.48 6.97 9.23
CA GLU A 54 -13.38 6.65 10.15
C GLU A 54 -12.06 7.28 9.69
N ILE A 55 -11.76 7.26 8.39
CA ILE A 55 -10.62 7.99 7.80
C ILE A 55 -10.78 9.48 8.05
N ALA A 56 -11.95 10.06 7.76
CA ALA A 56 -12.22 11.47 7.97
C ALA A 56 -12.03 11.88 9.44
N ARG A 57 -12.49 11.04 10.38
CA ARG A 57 -12.29 11.26 11.81
C ARG A 57 -10.82 11.17 12.19
N TYR A 58 -10.11 10.13 11.75
CA TYR A 58 -8.70 9.92 12.05
C TYR A 58 -7.83 11.09 11.55
N GLN A 59 -8.05 11.51 10.30
CA GLN A 59 -7.42 12.69 9.71
C GLN A 59 -7.63 13.94 10.57
N LYS A 60 -8.87 14.18 11.03
CA LYS A 60 -9.20 15.31 11.92
C LYS A 60 -8.55 15.18 13.29
N ASP A 61 -8.45 13.98 13.84
CA ASP A 61 -7.87 13.75 15.15
C ASP A 61 -6.35 13.98 15.16
N ILE A 62 -5.65 13.62 14.08
CA ILE A 62 -4.20 13.81 13.95
C ILE A 62 -3.85 15.22 13.44
N LEU A 63 -4.44 15.64 12.32
CA LEU A 63 -4.06 16.88 11.62
C LEU A 63 -4.82 18.12 12.09
N LYS A 64 -5.89 17.95 12.89
CA LYS A 64 -6.75 19.03 13.41
C LYS A 64 -7.28 19.91 12.27
N SER A 65 -6.99 21.22 12.30
CA SER A 65 -7.43 22.18 11.28
C SER A 65 -6.76 22.01 9.91
N LYS A 66 -5.70 21.19 9.82
CA LYS A 66 -5.03 20.86 8.55
C LYS A 66 -5.61 19.62 7.88
N ALA A 67 -6.56 18.93 8.52
CA ALA A 67 -7.17 17.73 7.96
C ALA A 67 -7.87 18.05 6.64
N HIS A 68 -7.54 17.27 5.63
CA HIS A 68 -8.20 17.29 4.33
C HIS A 68 -8.39 15.86 3.88
N TRP A 69 -9.65 15.47 3.69
CA TRP A 69 -10.01 14.17 3.18
C TRP A 69 -11.18 14.33 2.22
N ASN A 70 -11.04 13.73 1.05
CA ASN A 70 -12.11 13.57 0.09
C ASN A 70 -11.95 12.18 -0.55
N GLY A 71 -12.79 11.23 -0.10
CA GLY A 71 -12.74 9.86 -0.58
C GLY A 71 -13.02 9.70 -2.08
N ASP A 72 -13.71 10.67 -2.69
CA ASP A 72 -14.09 10.68 -4.11
C ASP A 72 -12.96 11.18 -5.04
N ASP A 73 -11.86 11.71 -4.49
CA ASP A 73 -10.73 12.15 -5.31
C ASP A 73 -10.14 10.95 -6.08
N ILE A 74 -9.90 11.11 -7.38
CA ILE A 74 -9.30 10.06 -8.20
C ILE A 74 -7.83 9.91 -7.79
N ALA A 75 -7.48 8.74 -7.27
CA ALA A 75 -6.13 8.40 -6.84
C ALA A 75 -5.31 7.80 -7.99
N ILE A 76 -5.90 6.89 -8.78
CA ILE A 76 -5.21 6.20 -9.88
C ILE A 76 -6.13 6.07 -11.09
N HIS A 77 -5.67 6.55 -12.25
CA HIS A 77 -6.37 6.47 -13.54
C HIS A 77 -6.16 5.11 -14.24
N ALA A 78 -6.56 4.02 -13.59
CA ALA A 78 -6.55 2.67 -14.15
C ALA A 78 -7.69 1.82 -13.56
N SER A 79 -8.25 0.89 -14.33
CA SER A 79 -9.28 -0.03 -13.86
C SER A 79 -8.72 -1.21 -13.07
N GLU A 80 -7.44 -1.53 -13.26
CA GLU A 80 -6.73 -2.64 -12.62
C GLU A 80 -5.29 -2.22 -12.31
N ILE A 81 -4.77 -2.63 -11.16
CA ILE A 81 -3.41 -2.37 -10.69
C ILE A 81 -2.85 -3.58 -9.95
N GLU A 82 -1.52 -3.63 -9.83
CA GLU A 82 -0.81 -4.49 -8.89
C GLU A 82 -0.30 -3.63 -7.72
N ILE A 83 -0.45 -4.12 -6.49
CA ILE A 83 0.11 -3.50 -5.29
C ILE A 83 0.97 -4.51 -4.55
N THR A 84 2.23 -4.15 -4.32
CA THR A 84 3.14 -4.92 -3.49
C THR A 84 3.26 -4.33 -2.10
N TYR A 85 3.29 -5.18 -1.08
CA TYR A 85 3.47 -4.77 0.32
C TYR A 85 4.12 -5.88 1.13
N GLU A 86 4.75 -5.48 2.23
CA GLU A 86 5.34 -6.39 3.20
C GLU A 86 4.31 -6.73 4.29
N ALA A 87 4.25 -8.00 4.68
CA ALA A 87 3.43 -8.48 5.77
C ALA A 87 4.07 -9.72 6.41
N TRP A 88 3.56 -10.13 7.55
CA TRP A 88 3.91 -11.36 8.24
C TRP A 88 2.71 -12.32 8.15
N ILE A 89 2.98 -13.53 7.68
CA ILE A 89 1.98 -14.59 7.51
C ILE A 89 2.47 -15.89 8.16
N SER A 90 1.54 -16.72 8.60
CA SER A 90 1.87 -18.02 9.19
C SER A 90 2.14 -19.09 8.12
N ASP A 91 1.32 -19.09 7.07
CA ASP A 91 1.42 -19.97 5.92
C ASP A 91 0.66 -19.37 4.71
N LEU A 92 0.56 -20.14 3.63
CA LEU A 92 -0.09 -19.70 2.40
C LEU A 92 -1.61 -19.50 2.52
N ASP A 93 -2.28 -20.06 3.53
CA ASP A 93 -3.72 -19.89 3.74
C ASP A 93 -4.06 -18.45 4.19
N ASP A 94 -3.07 -17.68 4.65
CA ASP A 94 -3.20 -16.25 4.93
C ASP A 94 -3.22 -15.37 3.66
N LEU A 95 -2.86 -15.92 2.50
CA LEU A 95 -2.98 -15.23 1.22
C LEU A 95 -4.43 -15.19 0.75
N ARG A 96 -4.83 -14.04 0.22
CA ARG A 96 -6.13 -13.89 -0.44
C ARG A 96 -6.05 -14.43 -1.86
N SER A 97 -7.21 -14.74 -2.44
CA SER A 97 -7.30 -15.31 -3.79
C SER A 97 -6.73 -14.42 -4.90
N ASN A 98 -6.53 -13.13 -4.62
CA ASN A 98 -5.95 -12.16 -5.55
C ASN A 98 -4.50 -11.78 -5.19
N GLU A 99 -3.87 -12.53 -4.29
CA GLU A 99 -2.50 -12.32 -3.81
C GLU A 99 -1.58 -13.46 -4.27
N GLU A 100 -0.31 -13.10 -4.50
CA GLU A 100 0.77 -14.04 -4.77
C GLU A 100 2.05 -13.61 -4.03
N LEU A 101 2.91 -14.57 -3.67
CA LEU A 101 4.24 -14.26 -3.16
C LEU A 101 5.14 -13.77 -4.28
N LEU A 102 5.99 -12.77 -3.99
CA LEU A 102 7.02 -12.30 -4.93
C LEU A 102 8.28 -13.17 -4.92
N GLU A 103 8.53 -13.88 -3.82
CA GLU A 103 9.63 -14.82 -3.65
C GLU A 103 9.12 -16.27 -3.70
N ALA A 104 10.01 -17.23 -4.00
CA ALA A 104 9.62 -18.63 -4.04
C ALA A 104 9.26 -19.11 -2.62
N GLU A 105 8.25 -19.98 -2.50
CA GLU A 105 7.80 -20.49 -1.20
C GLU A 105 8.95 -21.09 -0.36
N GLU A 106 9.88 -21.78 -1.03
CA GLU A 106 11.06 -22.39 -0.39
C GLU A 106 12.06 -21.38 0.18
N ASP A 107 12.11 -20.16 -0.38
CA ASP A 107 12.96 -19.07 0.11
C ASP A 107 12.27 -18.29 1.25
N VAL A 108 10.94 -18.26 1.25
CA VAL A 108 10.12 -17.54 2.22
C VAL A 108 9.96 -18.32 3.52
N PHE A 109 9.55 -19.59 3.42
CA PHE A 109 9.27 -20.45 4.58
C PHE A 109 10.54 -21.17 5.05
N ASP A 110 11.58 -20.38 5.33
CA ASP A 110 12.84 -20.83 5.93
C ASP A 110 12.81 -20.55 7.44
N GLU A 111 13.33 -21.48 8.25
CA GLU A 111 13.47 -21.32 9.72
C GLU A 111 14.25 -20.06 10.09
N ASP A 112 15.19 -19.63 9.24
CA ASP A 112 15.97 -18.40 9.46
C ASP A 112 15.14 -17.10 9.25
N ASN A 113 13.99 -17.19 8.56
CA ASN A 113 13.05 -16.08 8.29
C ASN A 113 11.82 -16.10 9.21
N GLU A 114 11.73 -17.06 10.13
CA GLU A 114 10.62 -17.23 11.06
C GLU A 114 10.81 -16.38 12.33
N GLU A 115 9.78 -15.63 12.71
CA GLU A 115 9.70 -14.93 14.00
C GLU A 115 8.31 -15.17 14.61
N ASP A 116 8.28 -15.79 15.79
CA ASP A 116 7.05 -16.08 16.55
C ASP A 116 5.96 -16.84 15.74
N GLY A 117 6.37 -17.77 14.89
CA GLY A 117 5.50 -18.58 14.03
C GLY A 117 5.01 -17.86 12.78
N LEU A 118 5.60 -16.70 12.45
CA LEU A 118 5.28 -15.92 11.27
C LEU A 118 6.51 -15.73 10.39
N PHE A 119 6.29 -15.61 9.10
CA PHE A 119 7.32 -15.35 8.09
C PHE A 119 7.06 -13.98 7.48
N GLN A 120 8.09 -13.14 7.43
CA GLN A 120 8.00 -11.88 6.71
C GLN A 120 8.03 -12.15 5.21
N VAL A 121 7.03 -11.62 4.49
CA VAL A 121 6.84 -11.87 3.07
C VAL A 121 6.59 -10.59 2.29
N GLU A 122 6.96 -10.63 1.01
CA GLU A 122 6.52 -9.66 0.01
C GLU A 122 5.35 -10.25 -0.79
N ILE A 123 4.21 -9.58 -0.72
CA ILE A 123 2.97 -10.01 -1.39
C ILE A 123 2.66 -9.04 -2.52
N SER A 124 2.24 -9.56 -3.68
CA SER A 124 1.62 -8.79 -4.76
C SER A 124 0.12 -9.06 -4.80
N ALA A 125 -0.70 -8.02 -4.68
CA ALA A 125 -2.15 -8.09 -4.80
C ALA A 125 -2.62 -7.43 -6.10
N ARG A 126 -3.45 -8.13 -6.87
CA ARG A 126 -4.15 -7.52 -8.02
C ARG A 126 -5.48 -6.95 -7.58
N LEU A 127 -5.65 -5.64 -7.78
CA LEU A 127 -6.86 -4.92 -7.40
C LEU A 127 -7.63 -4.45 -8.63
N HIS A 128 -8.95 -4.34 -8.47
CA HIS A 128 -9.87 -3.86 -9.50
C HIS A 128 -10.62 -2.65 -8.95
N ALA A 129 -10.70 -1.57 -9.72
CA ALA A 129 -11.47 -0.40 -9.34
C ALA A 129 -12.95 -0.76 -9.21
N ALA A 130 -13.60 -0.38 -8.12
CA ALA A 130 -15.00 -0.73 -7.86
C ALA A 130 -15.94 -0.18 -8.95
N ASN A 131 -15.59 0.95 -9.56
CA ASN A 131 -16.32 1.57 -10.67
C ASN A 131 -15.92 1.05 -12.07
N GLY A 132 -14.94 0.15 -12.15
CA GLY A 132 -14.43 -0.44 -13.39
C GLY A 132 -13.58 0.49 -14.28
N MET A 133 -13.23 1.70 -13.81
CA MET A 133 -12.53 2.72 -14.60
C MET A 133 -11.30 3.32 -13.92
N HIS A 134 -11.40 3.67 -12.64
CA HIS A 134 -10.35 4.33 -11.87
C HIS A 134 -10.53 4.11 -10.38
N PHE A 135 -9.44 4.09 -9.62
CA PHE A 135 -9.49 4.03 -8.17
C PHE A 135 -9.70 5.43 -7.59
N THR A 136 -10.71 5.58 -6.74
CA THR A 136 -10.80 6.74 -5.84
C THR A 136 -9.92 6.51 -4.61
N ALA A 137 -9.64 7.57 -3.86
CA ALA A 137 -8.89 7.48 -2.61
C ALA A 137 -9.55 6.51 -1.62
N LEU A 138 -10.87 6.57 -1.49
CA LEU A 138 -11.64 5.69 -0.62
C LEU A 138 -11.61 4.24 -1.08
N ASP A 139 -11.85 3.98 -2.37
CA ASP A 139 -11.86 2.63 -2.93
C ASP A 139 -10.51 1.93 -2.71
N LEU A 140 -9.43 2.63 -3.04
CA LEU A 140 -8.07 2.11 -2.90
C LEU A 140 -7.72 1.78 -1.44
N LEU A 141 -7.94 2.71 -0.52
CA LEU A 141 -7.63 2.47 0.90
C LEU A 141 -8.54 1.42 1.53
N TYR A 142 -9.81 1.36 1.13
CA TYR A 142 -10.74 0.36 1.63
C TYR A 142 -10.32 -1.05 1.19
N GLN A 143 -9.97 -1.23 -0.09
CA GLN A 143 -9.45 -2.50 -0.57
C GLN A 143 -8.16 -2.89 0.16
N MET A 144 -7.24 -1.94 0.39
CA MET A 144 -6.00 -2.24 1.12
C MET A 144 -6.22 -2.57 2.59
N GLU A 145 -7.14 -1.90 3.29
CA GLU A 145 -7.52 -2.29 4.66
C GLU A 145 -8.03 -3.73 4.69
N HIS A 146 -8.76 -4.16 3.66
CA HIS A 146 -9.18 -5.56 3.52
C HIS A 146 -7.99 -6.48 3.27
N GLN A 147 -7.09 -6.15 2.33
CA GLN A 147 -5.95 -7.01 2.01
C GLN A 147 -5.09 -7.34 3.23
N VAL A 148 -4.85 -6.34 4.09
CA VAL A 148 -4.01 -6.50 5.27
C VAL A 148 -4.76 -6.99 6.51
N SER A 149 -6.09 -7.10 6.48
CA SER A 149 -6.90 -7.34 7.69
C SER A 149 -6.60 -8.67 8.39
N ASN A 150 -6.15 -9.68 7.64
CA ASN A 150 -5.83 -11.02 8.14
C ASN A 150 -4.33 -11.27 8.30
N LYS A 151 -3.50 -10.22 8.23
CA LYS A 151 -2.03 -10.34 8.28
C LYS A 151 -1.47 -9.45 9.37
N GLU A 152 -0.25 -9.73 9.84
CA GLU A 152 0.47 -8.83 10.73
C GLU A 152 1.37 -7.90 9.89
N LEU A 153 1.38 -6.60 10.18
CA LEU A 153 2.25 -5.63 9.48
C LEU A 153 3.51 -5.29 10.30
N GLY A 154 3.72 -5.96 11.43
CA GLY A 154 4.80 -5.65 12.37
C GLY A 154 4.62 -4.26 13.01
N ASP A 155 5.71 -3.51 13.14
CA ASP A 155 5.70 -2.11 13.54
C ASP A 155 5.41 -1.16 12.37
N HIS A 156 5.43 -1.65 11.12
CA HIS A 156 5.17 -0.90 9.90
C HIS A 156 3.66 -0.71 9.62
N ILE A 157 2.95 -0.05 10.54
CA ILE A 157 1.48 0.14 10.46
C ILE A 157 1.06 1.54 10.01
N PHE A 158 1.97 2.52 9.99
CA PHE A 158 1.65 3.91 9.63
C PHE A 158 1.72 4.09 8.12
N PHE A 159 0.57 4.21 7.46
CA PHE A 159 0.51 4.39 6.01
C PHE A 159 1.12 5.73 5.59
N GLU A 160 2.05 5.69 4.62
CA GLU A 160 2.76 6.86 4.07
C GLU A 160 2.48 7.09 2.57
N GLY A 161 1.55 6.33 1.99
CA GLY A 161 1.21 6.40 0.58
C GLY A 161 1.61 5.17 -0.22
N PHE A 162 1.35 5.25 -1.52
CA PHE A 162 1.79 4.28 -2.51
C PHE A 162 2.80 4.91 -3.45
N ARG A 163 3.89 4.22 -3.74
CA ARG A 163 4.88 4.64 -4.73
C ARG A 163 4.76 3.82 -5.99
N ARG A 164 4.60 4.49 -7.12
CA ARG A 164 4.58 3.84 -8.43
C ARG A 164 5.97 3.30 -8.79
N VAL A 165 6.02 2.07 -9.27
CA VAL A 165 7.23 1.50 -9.87
C VAL A 165 7.33 2.01 -11.32
N GLN A 166 8.42 2.71 -11.62
CA GLN A 166 8.72 3.17 -12.98
C GLN A 166 9.26 2.03 -13.84
N ASP A 167 9.07 2.14 -15.15
CA ASP A 167 9.64 1.22 -16.15
C ASP A 167 9.24 -0.26 -15.96
N TYR A 168 8.11 -0.51 -15.31
CA TYR A 168 7.54 -1.85 -15.13
C TYR A 168 6.73 -2.26 -16.38
N GLU A 169 7.29 -3.17 -17.19
CA GLU A 169 6.72 -3.62 -18.47
C GLU A 169 5.63 -4.71 -18.34
N ARG A 170 4.74 -4.57 -17.35
CA ARG A 170 3.58 -5.47 -17.19
C ARG A 170 2.28 -4.77 -17.61
N PRO A 171 1.21 -5.55 -17.88
CA PRO A 171 -0.05 -4.99 -18.37
C PRO A 171 -0.71 -4.00 -17.40
N PHE A 172 -0.34 -4.02 -16.11
CA PHE A 172 -0.95 -3.18 -15.07
C PHE A 172 0.11 -2.31 -14.39
N PRO A 173 -0.24 -1.06 -14.02
CA PRO A 173 0.61 -0.25 -13.16
C PRO A 173 0.88 -0.96 -11.83
N LEU A 174 2.14 -0.99 -11.42
CA LEU A 174 2.58 -1.53 -10.15
C LEU A 174 2.86 -0.40 -9.15
N TYR A 175 2.35 -0.59 -7.94
CA TYR A 175 2.57 0.30 -6.82
C TYR A 175 3.14 -0.46 -5.63
N TYR A 176 3.99 0.19 -4.84
CA TYR A 176 4.47 -0.29 -3.56
C TYR A 176 3.76 0.47 -2.43
N MET A 177 3.15 -0.24 -1.48
CA MET A 177 2.61 0.37 -0.26
C MET A 177 3.75 0.71 0.69
N ILE A 178 3.83 1.97 1.10
CA ILE A 178 4.82 2.43 2.07
C ILE A 178 4.15 2.54 3.42
N CYS A 179 4.70 1.84 4.41
CA CYS A 179 4.35 2.02 5.80
C CYS A 179 5.61 2.38 6.63
N GLY A 180 5.46 3.32 7.54
CA GLY A 180 6.47 3.69 8.54
C GLY A 180 6.28 2.95 9.86
N SER A 181 7.34 2.94 10.67
CA SER A 181 7.43 2.46 12.06
C SER A 181 7.39 3.58 13.09
#